data_AF-A0A7S0LJK5-F1
#
_entry.id   AF-A0A7S0LJK5-F1
#
_cell.length_a   1.000
_cell.length_b   1.000
_cell.length_c   1.000
_cell.angle_alpha   90.00
_cell.angle_beta   90.00
_cell.angle_gamma   90.00
#
_symmetry.space_group_name_H-M   'P 1'
#
loop_
_entity.id
_entity.type
_entity.pdbx_description
1 polymer ?
#
loop_
_entity_poly.entity_id
_entity_poly.type
_entity_poly.pdbx_seq_one_letter_code
_entity_poly.pdbx_strand_id
1 'polypeptide(L)'
;KKRGRHDQVLVRFDELLECDETQAKLEEWCKQSETRPEPPATPAGFARLIERGDVVEMLYEDGWWAVKVDEVSRSGHAPSAIHKEEETDPSQQGAAEEEATVAA
;
A
#
# COMPACT_ATOMS: atom_id res chain seq x y z
N LYS A 1 10.55 -30.89 -27.77
CA LYS A 1 11.64 -30.66 -26.80
C LYS A 1 11.01 -30.03 -25.55
N LYS A 2 10.79 -30.79 -24.47
CA LYS A 2 10.17 -30.25 -23.24
C LYS A 2 11.23 -29.38 -22.55
N ARG A 3 11.00 -28.08 -22.44
CA ARG A 3 11.82 -27.21 -21.57
C ARG A 3 11.59 -27.68 -20.13
N GLY A 4 12.66 -27.84 -19.34
CA GLY A 4 12.54 -28.06 -17.90
C GLY A 4 11.74 -26.91 -17.30
N ARG A 5 10.88 -27.21 -16.31
CA ARG A 5 10.16 -26.17 -15.58
C ARG A 5 11.20 -25.46 -14.72
N HIS A 6 11.47 -24.20 -15.05
CA HIS A 6 12.24 -23.33 -14.16
C HIS A 6 11.21 -22.68 -13.24
N ASP A 7 11.13 -23.15 -12.00
CA ASP A 7 10.13 -22.64 -11.06
C ASP A 7 10.55 -21.29 -10.45
N GLN A 8 11.83 -20.94 -10.58
CA GLN A 8 12.41 -19.70 -10.06
C GLN A 8 13.24 -18.96 -11.10
N VAL A 9 13.37 -17.66 -10.89
CA VAL A 9 14.18 -16.73 -11.68
C VAL A 9 14.99 -15.87 -10.72
N LEU A 10 16.25 -15.57 -11.08
CA LEU A 10 17.05 -14.57 -10.38
C LEU A 10 16.68 -13.20 -10.94
N VAL A 11 16.18 -12.32 -10.08
CA VAL A 11 15.88 -10.93 -10.43
C VAL A 11 16.89 -10.00 -9.79
N ARG A 12 17.13 -8.87 -10.44
CA ARG A 12 17.85 -7.74 -9.87
C ARG A 12 16.86 -6.60 -9.79
N PHE A 13 16.73 -5.99 -8.61
CA PHE A 13 15.79 -4.89 -8.42
C PHE A 13 16.38 -3.58 -8.95
N ASP A 14 15.53 -2.76 -9.58
CA ASP A 14 15.94 -1.47 -10.13
C ASP A 14 16.09 -0.40 -9.06
N GLU A 15 15.30 -0.44 -7.98
CA GLU A 15 15.29 0.58 -6.92
C GLU A 15 15.86 0.06 -5.59
N LEU A 16 15.74 -1.25 -5.30
CA LEU A 16 16.21 -1.83 -4.03
C LEU A 16 17.71 -2.10 -4.03
N LEU A 17 18.35 -1.80 -2.89
CA LEU A 17 19.76 -2.05 -2.64
C LEU A 17 19.95 -3.18 -1.62
N GLU A 18 21.11 -3.82 -1.68
CA GLU A 18 21.60 -4.68 -0.60
C GLU A 18 21.71 -3.86 0.70
N CYS A 19 21.48 -4.51 1.85
CA CYS A 19 21.59 -3.86 3.16
C CYS A 19 23.05 -3.58 3.60
N ASP A 20 24.03 -3.87 2.75
CA ASP A 20 25.43 -3.62 3.01
C ASP A 20 25.87 -2.21 2.58
N GLU A 21 27.11 -1.86 2.87
CA GLU A 21 27.67 -0.55 2.52
C GLU A 21 28.03 -0.43 1.02
N THR A 22 27.80 -1.46 0.21
CA THR A 22 28.30 -1.51 -1.18
C THR A 22 27.44 -0.73 -2.16
N GLN A 23 26.24 -0.30 -1.74
CA GLN A 23 25.21 0.29 -2.61
C GLN A 23 24.88 -0.57 -3.85
N ALA A 24 25.15 -1.87 -3.80
CA ALA A 24 24.81 -2.80 -4.86
C ALA A 24 23.28 -2.96 -4.97
N LYS A 25 22.79 -3.24 -6.18
CA LYS A 25 21.38 -3.60 -6.38
C LYS A 25 21.09 -4.95 -5.75
N LEU A 26 19.95 -5.07 -5.09
CA LEU A 26 19.47 -6.30 -4.49
C LEU A 26 19.23 -7.36 -5.57
N GLU A 27 19.70 -8.59 -5.34
CA GLU A 27 19.40 -9.75 -6.19
C GLU A 27 18.69 -10.86 -5.41
N GLU A 28 17.58 -11.38 -5.92
CA GLU A 28 16.79 -12.42 -5.24
C GLU A 28 16.28 -13.50 -6.19
N TRP A 29 16.16 -14.73 -5.67
CA TRP A 29 15.46 -15.82 -6.36
C TRP A 29 13.96 -15.75 -6.06
N CYS A 30 13.16 -15.44 -7.08
CA CYS A 30 11.70 -15.34 -6.98
C CYS A 30 11.01 -16.46 -7.76
N LYS A 31 9.76 -16.81 -7.43
CA LYS A 31 9.01 -17.77 -8.24
C LYS A 31 8.64 -17.14 -9.57
N GLN A 32 8.70 -17.91 -10.66
CA GLN A 32 8.28 -17.40 -11.97
C GLN A 32 6.82 -16.92 -11.97
N SER A 33 5.95 -17.54 -11.17
CA SER A 33 4.54 -17.16 -11.01
C SER A 33 4.32 -15.83 -10.30
N GLU A 34 5.32 -15.30 -9.61
CA GLU A 34 5.29 -14.00 -8.92
C GLU A 34 5.77 -12.86 -9.83
N THR A 35 6.25 -13.20 -11.03
CA THR A 35 6.71 -12.22 -12.02
C THR A 35 5.67 -11.98 -13.11
N ARG A 36 5.66 -10.76 -13.67
CA ARG A 36 4.90 -10.40 -14.86
C ARG A 36 5.78 -9.54 -15.78
N PRO A 37 5.52 -9.50 -17.10
CA PRO A 37 6.09 -8.47 -17.96
C PRO A 37 5.79 -7.07 -17.41
N GLU A 38 6.68 -6.11 -17.70
CA GLU A 38 6.45 -4.70 -17.39
C GLU A 38 5.11 -4.23 -17.99
N PRO A 39 4.28 -3.50 -17.23
CA PRO A 39 3.04 -2.96 -17.78
C PRO A 39 3.33 -2.00 -18.95
N PRO A 40 2.40 -1.85 -19.91
CA PRO A 40 2.55 -0.88 -20.99
C PRO A 40 2.74 0.54 -20.47
N ALA A 41 3.48 1.35 -21.22
CA ALA A 41 3.74 2.74 -20.87
C ALA A 41 2.44 3.53 -20.64
N THR A 42 2.43 4.36 -19.58
CA THR A 42 1.30 5.20 -19.21
C THR A 42 0.96 6.19 -20.33
N PRO A 43 -0.29 6.25 -20.83
CA PRO A 43 -0.68 7.17 -21.87
C PRO A 43 -0.52 8.64 -21.46
N ALA A 44 -0.20 9.50 -22.44
CA ALA A 44 -0.15 10.94 -22.22
C ALA A 44 -1.52 11.46 -21.72
N GLY A 45 -1.50 12.22 -20.63
CA GLY A 45 -2.72 12.78 -20.02
C GLY A 45 -3.48 11.83 -19.09
N PHE A 46 -2.97 10.62 -18.81
CA PHE A 46 -3.56 9.67 -17.87
C PHE A 46 -3.97 10.32 -16.53
N ALA A 47 -3.12 11.18 -15.96
CA ALA A 47 -3.40 11.87 -14.70
C ALA A 47 -4.70 12.72 -14.72
N ARG A 48 -5.15 13.18 -15.90
CA ARG A 48 -6.40 13.96 -16.05
C ARG A 48 -7.65 13.07 -16.07
N LEU A 49 -7.47 11.75 -16.22
CA LEU A 49 -8.54 10.75 -16.27
C LEU A 49 -8.79 10.11 -14.91
N ILE A 50 -7.95 10.36 -13.91
CA ILE A 50 -8.08 9.79 -12.57
C ILE A 50 -9.28 10.42 -11.86
N GLU A 51 -10.16 9.58 -11.32
CA GLU A 51 -11.34 9.96 -10.57
C GLU A 51 -11.36 9.32 -9.17
N ARG A 52 -12.18 9.88 -8.27
CA ARG A 52 -12.41 9.27 -6.96
C ARG A 52 -12.99 7.87 -7.13
N GLY A 53 -12.39 6.90 -6.44
CA GLY A 53 -12.78 5.50 -6.46
C GLY A 53 -11.94 4.63 -7.40
N ASP A 54 -11.16 5.23 -8.30
CA ASP A 54 -10.25 4.48 -9.17
C ASP A 54 -9.22 3.70 -8.36
N VAL A 55 -8.86 2.52 -8.87
CA VAL A 55 -7.73 1.74 -8.37
C VAL A 55 -6.55 1.98 -9.31
N VAL A 56 -5.48 2.55 -8.79
CA VAL A 56 -4.26 2.89 -9.54
C VAL A 56 -3.04 2.24 -8.90
N GLU A 57 -1.95 2.09 -9.65
CA GLU A 57 -0.66 1.74 -9.08
C GLU A 57 0.08 3.04 -8.71
N MET A 58 0.46 3.18 -7.44
CA MET A 58 1.21 4.33 -6.91
C MET A 58 2.65 3.91 -6.60
N LEU A 59 3.61 4.65 -7.13
CA LEU A 59 5.01 4.50 -6.77
C LEU A 59 5.23 5.09 -5.36
N TYR A 60 5.56 4.23 -4.40
CA TYR A 60 5.82 4.60 -3.00
C TYR A 60 6.80 3.60 -2.39
N GLU A 61 7.81 4.10 -1.66
CA GLU A 61 8.89 3.28 -1.06
C GLU A 61 9.48 2.28 -2.07
N ASP A 62 9.95 2.78 -3.21
CA ASP A 62 10.63 1.98 -4.25
C ASP A 62 9.79 0.86 -4.89
N GLY A 63 8.46 0.88 -4.70
CA GLY A 63 7.53 -0.12 -5.22
C GLY A 63 6.23 0.47 -5.78
N TRP A 64 5.57 -0.29 -6.66
CA TRP A 64 4.25 0.05 -7.21
C TRP A 64 3.15 -0.65 -6.41
N TRP A 65 2.31 0.13 -5.75
CA TRP A 65 1.25 -0.36 -4.87
C TRP A 65 -0.12 -0.09 -5.46
N ALA A 66 -0.98 -1.10 -5.48
CA ALA A 66 -2.38 -0.90 -5.80
C ALA A 66 -3.05 -0.08 -4.68
N VAL A 67 -3.55 1.11 -5.02
CA VAL A 67 -4.21 2.03 -4.09
C VAL A 67 -5.55 2.48 -4.66
N LYS A 68 -6.47 2.86 -3.77
CA LYS A 68 -7.76 3.46 -4.14
C LYS A 68 -7.71 4.96 -3.95
N VAL A 69 -8.09 5.72 -4.96
CA VAL A 69 -8.17 7.18 -4.91
C VAL A 69 -9.37 7.60 -4.08
N ASP A 70 -9.17 8.27 -2.95
CA ASP A 70 -10.27 8.77 -2.13
C ASP A 70 -10.71 10.19 -2.50
N GLU A 71 -9.80 11.07 -2.90
CA GLU A 71 -10.12 12.41 -3.39
C GLU A 71 -9.21 12.84 -4.52
N VAL A 72 -9.73 13.70 -5.40
CA VAL A 72 -8.97 14.34 -6.48
C VAL A 72 -9.12 15.85 -6.34
N SER A 73 -8.02 16.55 -6.05
CA SER A 73 -8.00 18.01 -6.10
C SER A 73 -7.44 18.49 -7.44
N ARG A 74 -8.11 19.47 -8.05
CA ARG A 74 -7.61 20.17 -9.24
C ARG A 74 -6.88 21.44 -8.76
N SER A 75 -5.74 21.76 -9.38
CA SER A 75 -4.93 22.92 -9.02
C SER A 75 -5.80 24.19 -8.92
N GLY A 76 -5.84 24.81 -7.74
CA GLY A 76 -6.69 25.96 -7.42
C GLY A 76 -7.78 25.69 -6.38
N HIS A 77 -7.98 24.44 -5.95
CA HIS A 77 -8.82 24.09 -4.81
C HIS A 77 -7.96 23.52 -3.68
N ALA A 78 -8.15 24.00 -2.45
CA ALA A 78 -7.52 23.38 -1.29
C ALA A 78 -8.04 21.94 -1.18
N PRO A 79 -7.17 20.94 -0.94
CA PRO A 79 -7.64 19.60 -0.64
C PRO A 79 -8.57 19.66 0.58
N SER A 80 -9.73 19.01 0.52
CA SER A 80 -10.63 18.92 1.67
C SER A 80 -9.89 18.21 2.79
N ALA A 81 -10.05 18.70 4.02
CA ALA A 81 -9.39 18.09 5.17
C ALA A 81 -9.79 16.62 5.26
N ILE A 82 -8.81 15.71 5.14
CA ILE A 82 -9.02 14.29 5.35
C ILE A 82 -9.45 14.11 6.81
N HIS A 83 -10.69 13.72 7.03
CA HIS A 83 -11.16 13.27 8.33
C HIS A 83 -10.42 11.98 8.66
N LYS A 84 -9.45 12.04 9.58
CA LYS A 84 -9.04 10.84 10.32
C LYS A 84 -10.26 10.41 11.12
N GLU A 85 -10.92 9.36 10.67
CA GLU A 85 -11.83 8.61 11.53
C GLU A 85 -10.96 7.99 12.63
N GLU A 86 -10.94 8.65 13.78
CA GLU A 86 -10.45 8.07 15.02
C GLU A 86 -11.39 6.94 15.39
N GLU A 87 -10.88 5.71 15.29
CA GLU A 87 -11.53 4.50 15.77
C GLU A 87 -11.83 4.67 17.26
N THR A 88 -13.07 5.06 17.57
CA THR A 88 -13.56 5.16 18.94
C THR A 88 -13.96 3.75 19.36
N ASP A 89 -13.08 3.10 20.11
CA ASP A 89 -13.32 1.81 20.77
C ASP A 89 -14.54 1.92 21.72
N PRO A 90 -15.65 1.18 21.47
CA PRO A 90 -16.85 1.28 22.28
C PRO A 90 -16.80 0.48 23.59
N SER A 91 -15.63 0.02 24.05
CA SER A 91 -15.52 -0.93 25.17
C SER A 91 -15.42 -0.27 26.57
N GLN A 92 -15.69 1.04 26.70
CA GLN A 92 -15.76 1.72 28.00
C GLN A 92 -17.16 2.23 28.35
N GLN A 93 -18.14 1.32 28.40
CA GLN A 93 -19.39 1.55 29.15
C GLN A 93 -19.77 0.28 29.90
N GLY A 94 -19.61 0.30 31.23
CA GLY A 94 -20.20 -0.68 32.13
C GLY A 94 -19.44 -0.88 33.43
N ALA A 95 -19.84 -0.16 34.48
CA ALA A 95 -19.96 -0.69 35.85
C ALA A 95 -20.49 0.43 36.76
N ALA A 96 -21.79 0.43 36.97
CA ALA A 96 -22.42 1.09 38.10
C ALA A 96 -22.90 -0.01 39.05
N GLU A 97 -22.29 -0.15 40.23
CA GLU A 97 -22.80 -0.91 41.37
C GLU A 97 -22.30 -0.17 42.63
N GLU A 98 -23.12 0.68 43.25
CA GLU A 98 -24.05 0.37 44.35
C GLU A 98 -23.31 0.23 45.70
N GLU A 99 -23.17 1.35 46.44
CA GLU A 99 -22.86 1.32 47.87
C GLU A 99 -24.15 1.53 48.68
N ALA A 100 -24.58 0.47 49.37
CA ALA A 100 -25.61 0.54 50.40
C ALA A 100 -25.28 -0.39 51.61
N THR A 101 -24.58 0.19 52.59
CA THR A 101 -24.81 0.08 54.06
C THR A 101 -24.51 -1.21 54.86
N VAL A 102 -24.16 -0.96 56.15
CA VAL A 102 -24.12 -1.81 57.38
C VAL A 102 -22.73 -2.40 57.71
N ALA A 103 -22.11 -2.31 58.90
CA ALA A 103 -22.44 -1.99 60.30
C ALA A 103 -21.19 -1.31 60.96
N ALA A 104 -21.23 -0.61 62.11
CA ALA A 104 -21.63 -1.07 63.44
C ALA A 104 -21.80 0.10 64.44
#